data_AF-A0A538QVU2-F1
#
_entry.id   AF-A0A538QVU2-F1
#
_cell.length_a   1.000
_cell.length_b   1.000
_cell.length_c   1.000
_cell.angle_alpha   90.00
_cell.angle_beta   90.00
_cell.angle_gamma   90.00
#
_symmetry.space_group_name_H-M   'P 1'
#
loop_
_entity.id
_entity.type
_entity.pdbx_description
1 polymer ?
#
loop_
_entity_poly.entity_id
_entity_poly.type
_entity_poly.pdbx_seq_one_letter_code
_entity_poly.pdbx_strand_id
1 'polypeptide(L)'
;MGVLAAVAAAALALAGCYSPSVRDCTVSCSSPGDCASGQVCGSDGLCAAPEVAGRCRQLVDAGVHGTRPPADPMRDAGIDGPDATATVVLHVQITGKGAVFVDGLGACSSKDPQRGDCLFDVAPGVSQIVHAIPIASDQPFAMWTSMTCGDQGARCEFTPVADTTIVARFVHSGIHSDGR
;
A
#
# COMPACT_ATOMS: atom_id res chain seq x y z
N MET A 1 42.56 59.43 24.79
CA MET A 1 43.76 58.94 24.07
C MET A 1 43.44 57.57 23.51
N GLY A 2 43.61 57.35 22.20
CA GLY A 2 43.55 56.01 21.59
C GLY A 2 42.57 55.89 20.44
N VAL A 3 43.09 55.85 19.23
CA VAL A 3 42.41 55.96 17.93
C VAL A 3 42.13 54.55 17.35
N LEU A 4 41.03 54.42 16.62
CA LEU A 4 40.67 53.47 15.53
C LEU A 4 41.44 52.15 15.37
N ALA A 5 40.71 51.03 15.28
CA ALA A 5 41.01 49.97 14.31
C ALA A 5 39.75 49.16 13.98
N ALA A 6 39.22 49.37 12.77
CA ALA A 6 38.29 48.45 12.13
C ALA A 6 39.06 47.21 11.66
N VAL A 7 38.62 46.02 12.07
CA VAL A 7 38.92 44.77 11.35
C VAL A 7 37.63 43.97 11.27
N ALA A 8 37.06 43.96 10.07
CA ALA A 8 36.05 43.02 9.68
C ALA A 8 36.67 41.62 9.67
N ALA A 9 36.10 40.72 10.47
CA ALA A 9 36.25 39.28 10.29
C ALA A 9 34.86 38.67 10.48
N ALA A 10 34.09 38.69 9.39
CA ALA A 10 32.93 37.85 9.21
C ALA A 10 33.40 36.39 9.23
N ALA A 11 33.44 35.80 10.42
CA ALA A 11 33.54 34.36 10.57
C ALA A 11 32.16 33.77 10.29
N LEU A 12 31.90 33.48 9.01
CA LEU A 12 30.86 32.53 8.60
C LEU A 12 31.21 31.17 9.21
N ALA A 13 30.77 30.94 10.44
CA ALA A 13 30.64 29.59 10.95
C ALA A 13 29.46 28.95 10.22
N LEU A 14 29.78 28.08 9.26
CA LEU A 14 28.86 27.12 8.67
C LEU A 14 28.35 26.15 9.75
N ALA A 15 27.52 26.62 10.67
CA ALA A 15 26.32 25.84 10.95
C ALA A 15 25.44 26.14 9.75
N GLY A 16 25.58 25.33 8.69
CA GLY A 16 24.60 25.33 7.63
C GLY A 16 23.26 25.32 8.33
N CYS A 17 22.46 26.37 8.11
CA CYS A 17 21.04 26.29 8.28
C CYS A 17 20.60 25.17 7.32
N TYR A 18 20.76 23.93 7.78
CA TYR A 18 19.84 22.86 7.50
C TYR A 18 18.54 23.47 7.98
N SER A 19 17.89 24.17 7.06
CA SER A 19 16.50 24.50 7.14
C SER A 19 15.85 23.20 6.71
N PRO A 20 15.54 22.26 7.62
CA PRO A 20 14.62 21.24 7.24
C PRO A 20 13.34 22.03 7.01
N SER A 21 13.05 22.35 5.76
CA SER A 21 11.69 22.62 5.33
C SER A 21 10.94 21.29 5.48
N VAL A 22 10.75 20.87 6.73
CA VAL A 22 9.91 19.74 7.08
C VAL A 22 8.56 20.12 6.53
N ARG A 23 8.11 19.35 5.54
CA ARG A 23 6.90 19.70 4.81
C ARG A 23 5.76 19.73 5.82
N ASP A 24 5.10 20.89 5.91
CA ASP A 24 3.89 21.03 6.71
C ASP A 24 2.94 19.88 6.37
N CYS A 25 2.30 19.31 7.40
CA CYS A 25 1.26 18.30 7.22
C CYS A 25 1.73 16.92 6.73
N THR A 26 3.04 16.63 6.81
CA THR A 26 3.60 15.31 6.43
C THR A 26 4.17 14.53 7.60
N VAL A 27 4.56 15.19 8.69
CA VAL A 27 5.14 14.54 9.87
C VAL A 27 4.06 14.35 10.93
N SER A 28 3.87 13.11 11.39
CA SER A 28 2.97 12.80 12.49
C SER A 28 3.61 13.12 13.83
N CYS A 29 2.82 13.61 14.78
CA CYS A 29 3.27 13.99 16.11
C CYS A 29 2.28 13.57 17.19
N SER A 30 2.79 13.30 18.39
CA SER A 30 1.97 13.06 19.59
C SER A 30 2.13 14.19 20.61
N SER A 31 3.21 14.96 20.50
CA SER A 31 3.55 16.07 21.38
C SER A 31 4.27 17.19 20.61
N PRO A 32 4.32 18.43 21.14
CA PRO A 32 4.98 19.56 20.48
C PRO A 32 6.49 19.35 20.26
N GLY A 33 7.13 18.49 21.05
CA GLY A 33 8.55 18.18 20.95
C GLY A 33 8.91 17.25 19.78
N ASP A 34 7.91 16.63 19.14
CA ASP A 34 8.10 15.77 17.97
C ASP A 34 8.24 16.59 16.67
N CYS A 35 7.92 17.89 16.71
CA CYS A 35 7.95 18.78 15.56
C CYS A 35 9.27 19.57 15.51
N ALA A 36 9.72 19.87 14.28
CA ALA A 36 10.90 20.71 14.09
C ALA A 36 10.66 22.14 14.62
N SER A 37 11.75 22.83 14.97
CA SER A 37 11.71 24.19 15.49
C SER A 37 10.89 25.13 14.60
N GLY A 38 9.84 25.73 15.17
CA GLY A 38 8.91 26.61 14.45
C GLY A 38 7.62 25.95 13.98
N GLN A 39 7.46 24.64 14.20
CA GLN A 39 6.21 23.91 13.96
C GLN A 39 5.55 23.53 15.29
N VAL A 40 4.23 23.39 15.26
CA VAL A 40 3.44 22.92 16.40
C VAL A 40 2.67 21.68 16.00
N CYS A 41 2.50 20.76 16.95
CA CYS A 41 1.68 19.58 16.73
C CYS A 41 0.21 19.99 16.71
N GLY A 42 -0.44 19.87 15.56
CA GLY A 42 -1.85 20.19 15.39
C GLY A 42 -2.79 19.18 16.02
N SER A 43 -4.05 19.56 16.22
CA SER A 43 -5.11 18.67 16.72
C SER A 43 -5.40 17.48 15.80
N ASP A 44 -4.91 17.54 14.57
CA ASP A 44 -4.94 16.50 13.55
C ASP A 44 -3.77 15.50 13.65
N GLY A 45 -2.89 15.68 14.64
CA GLY A 45 -1.74 14.81 14.88
C GLY A 45 -0.60 15.01 13.90
N LEU A 46 -0.54 16.17 13.24
CA LEU A 46 0.48 16.52 12.24
C LEU A 46 1.24 17.78 12.64
N CYS A 47 2.54 17.79 12.38
CA CYS A 47 3.38 18.96 12.51
C CYS A 47 3.14 19.92 11.35
N ALA A 48 2.87 21.18 11.69
CA ALA A 48 2.81 22.26 10.72
C ALA A 48 3.16 23.59 11.39
N ALA A 49 3.37 24.63 10.58
CA ALA A 49 3.45 25.99 11.07
C ALA A 49 2.24 26.34 11.99
N PRO A 50 2.39 27.27 12.96
CA PRO A 50 1.34 27.61 13.92
C PRO A 50 0.03 28.06 13.26
N GLU A 51 0.13 28.67 12.08
CA GLU A 51 -0.99 29.09 11.25
C GLU A 51 -1.68 27.95 10.49
N VAL A 52 -1.09 26.75 10.39
CA VAL A 52 -1.63 25.62 9.61
C VAL A 52 -2.00 24.42 10.49
N ALA A 53 -1.37 24.27 11.65
CA ALA A 53 -1.59 23.15 12.56
C ALA A 53 -3.07 22.95 12.92
N GLY A 54 -3.55 21.69 12.85
CA GLY A 54 -4.95 21.34 13.08
C GLY A 54 -5.84 21.40 11.82
N ARG A 55 -5.30 21.84 10.68
CA ARG A 55 -6.03 21.98 9.40
C ARG A 55 -5.39 21.22 8.24
N CYS A 56 -4.42 20.36 8.52
CA CYS A 56 -3.70 19.60 7.50
C CYS A 56 -4.61 18.67 6.70
N ARG A 57 -5.56 18.01 7.36
CA ARG A 57 -6.56 17.17 6.68
C ARG A 57 -7.40 17.95 5.67
N GLN A 58 -7.71 19.22 5.97
CA GLN A 58 -8.52 20.07 5.09
C GLN A 58 -7.73 20.59 3.87
N LEU A 59 -6.41 20.75 4.01
CA LEU A 59 -5.52 21.17 2.91
C LEU A 59 -5.31 20.07 1.87
N VAL A 60 -5.25 18.80 2.31
CA VAL A 60 -5.15 17.63 1.42
C VAL A 60 -6.41 17.50 0.56
N ASP A 61 -7.59 17.76 1.13
CA ASP A 61 -8.86 17.69 0.40
C ASP A 61 -9.08 18.87 -0.57
N ALA A 62 -8.42 20.01 -0.35
CA ALA A 62 -8.55 21.20 -1.20
C ALA A 62 -7.61 21.22 -2.43
N GLY A 63 -6.73 20.22 -2.60
CA GLY A 63 -5.67 20.21 -3.61
C GLY A 63 -6.03 19.70 -5.02
N VAL A 64 -7.27 19.30 -5.29
CA VAL A 64 -7.69 18.78 -6.61
C VAL A 64 -8.49 19.83 -7.40
N HIS A 65 -7.89 20.98 -7.70
CA HIS A 65 -8.30 21.79 -8.86
C HIS A 65 -7.24 22.85 -9.19
N GLY A 66 -6.36 22.55 -10.15
CA GLY A 66 -5.38 23.52 -10.64
C GLY A 66 -4.60 23.05 -11.87
N THR A 67 -5.24 23.15 -13.04
CA THR A 67 -4.63 23.32 -14.38
C THR A 67 -3.51 22.38 -14.82
N ARG A 68 -3.85 21.45 -15.72
CA ARG A 68 -2.92 20.71 -16.60
C ARG A 68 -2.54 21.58 -17.82
N PRO A 69 -1.25 21.87 -18.08
CA PRO A 69 -0.76 22.14 -19.43
C PRO A 69 -0.31 20.83 -20.12
N PRO A 70 -0.38 20.73 -21.46
CA PRO A 70 -0.04 19.50 -22.18
C PRO A 70 1.46 19.36 -22.46
N ALA A 71 1.94 18.13 -22.30
CA ALA A 71 3.07 17.44 -22.96
C ALA A 71 4.47 18.08 -22.99
N ASP A 72 5.40 17.48 -22.25
CA ASP A 72 6.69 17.02 -22.81
C ASP A 72 7.12 15.71 -22.11
N PRO A 73 7.86 14.80 -22.78
CA PRO A 73 8.12 13.45 -22.32
C PRO A 73 9.40 13.39 -21.48
N MET A 74 9.27 13.30 -20.16
CA MET A 74 10.34 12.78 -19.29
C MET A 74 9.72 11.78 -18.31
N ARG A 75 9.60 10.52 -18.76
CA ARG A 75 9.58 9.38 -17.86
C ARG A 75 11.02 9.13 -17.44
N ASP A 76 11.49 9.85 -16.43
CA ASP A 76 12.55 9.37 -15.56
C ASP A 76 12.58 10.17 -14.26
N ALA A 77 11.92 9.60 -13.26
CA ALA A 77 12.20 9.68 -11.83
C ALA A 77 10.98 9.07 -11.12
N GLY A 78 10.88 7.74 -11.17
CA GLY A 78 10.22 7.03 -10.08
C GLY A 78 10.96 7.40 -8.81
N ILE A 79 10.42 8.33 -8.03
CA ILE A 79 10.87 8.53 -6.65
C ILE A 79 10.24 7.38 -5.89
N ASP A 80 10.98 6.26 -5.87
CA ASP A 80 10.86 5.24 -4.83
C ASP A 80 10.87 5.96 -3.48
N GLY A 81 9.71 5.97 -2.83
CA GLY A 81 9.60 6.44 -1.46
C GLY A 81 10.49 5.58 -0.57
N PRO A 82 11.15 6.17 0.45
CA PRO A 82 11.75 5.35 1.51
C PRO A 82 10.61 4.55 2.16
N ASP A 83 10.78 3.23 2.24
CA ASP A 83 9.86 2.22 2.76
C ASP A 83 8.83 1.59 1.79
N ALA A 84 9.17 1.41 0.51
CA ALA A 84 8.59 0.29 -0.24
C ALA A 84 9.18 -1.02 0.32
N THR A 85 8.58 -1.55 1.40
CA THR A 85 8.83 -2.94 1.79
C THR A 85 8.62 -3.78 0.54
N ALA A 86 9.66 -4.46 0.03
CA ALA A 86 9.54 -5.20 -1.21
C ALA A 86 8.35 -6.17 -1.09
N THR A 87 7.29 -5.96 -1.86
CA THR A 87 6.14 -6.86 -1.94
C THR A 87 6.32 -7.80 -3.13
N VAL A 88 5.73 -8.97 -3.03
CA VAL A 88 5.59 -9.88 -4.17
C VAL A 88 4.11 -9.99 -4.53
N VAL A 89 3.84 -10.22 -5.81
CA VAL A 89 2.47 -10.28 -6.30
C VAL A 89 1.90 -11.68 -6.10
N LEU A 90 0.82 -11.79 -5.34
CA LEU A 90 -0.02 -12.97 -5.28
C LEU A 90 -1.16 -12.82 -6.29
N HIS A 91 -1.11 -13.63 -7.35
CA HIS A 91 -2.16 -13.71 -8.37
C HIS A 91 -3.12 -14.85 -8.06
N VAL A 92 -4.39 -14.51 -7.83
CA VAL A 92 -5.46 -15.47 -7.55
C VAL A 92 -6.36 -15.58 -8.78
N GLN A 93 -6.46 -16.78 -9.33
CA GLN A 93 -7.36 -17.08 -10.45
C GLN A 93 -8.43 -18.08 -10.04
N ILE A 94 -9.69 -17.79 -10.37
CA ILE A 94 -10.83 -18.66 -10.09
C ILE A 94 -11.36 -19.21 -11.39
N THR A 95 -11.26 -20.52 -11.54
CA THR A 95 -11.89 -21.25 -12.64
C THR A 95 -13.25 -21.78 -12.16
N GLY A 96 -14.32 -21.33 -12.81
CA GLY A 96 -15.69 -21.67 -12.43
C GLY A 96 -16.31 -20.61 -11.53
N LYS A 97 -17.14 -21.04 -10.59
CA LYS A 97 -17.96 -20.16 -9.77
C LYS A 97 -17.67 -20.41 -8.30
N GLY A 98 -16.84 -19.56 -7.73
CA GLY A 98 -16.44 -19.61 -6.33
C GLY A 98 -15.81 -18.30 -5.89
N ALA A 99 -15.26 -18.33 -4.69
CA ALA A 99 -14.45 -17.27 -4.10
C ALA A 99 -13.23 -17.87 -3.40
N VAL A 100 -12.17 -17.09 -3.27
CA VAL A 100 -10.97 -17.38 -2.49
C VAL A 100 -10.82 -16.26 -1.47
N PHE A 101 -10.78 -16.58 -0.20
CA PHE A 101 -10.45 -15.63 0.87
C PHE A 101 -8.98 -15.75 1.23
N VAL A 102 -8.28 -14.63 1.25
CA VAL A 102 -6.87 -14.51 1.65
C VAL A 102 -6.84 -13.83 3.02
N ASP A 103 -6.32 -14.51 4.02
CA ASP A 103 -6.32 -14.03 5.40
C ASP A 103 -5.62 -12.67 5.50
N GLY A 104 -6.32 -11.68 6.08
CA GLY A 104 -5.80 -10.33 6.25
C GLY A 104 -5.80 -9.44 5.00
N LEU A 105 -6.13 -9.96 3.81
CA LEU A 105 -6.13 -9.20 2.56
C LEU A 105 -7.50 -9.08 1.89
N GLY A 106 -8.38 -10.06 2.08
CA GLY A 106 -9.77 -9.99 1.63
C GLY A 106 -10.17 -11.14 0.72
N ALA A 107 -11.28 -10.98 -0.01
CA ALA A 107 -11.83 -12.01 -0.87
C ALA A 107 -11.66 -11.68 -2.35
N CYS A 108 -11.26 -12.68 -3.14
CA CYS A 108 -11.36 -12.69 -4.59
C CYS A 108 -12.55 -13.55 -4.98
N SER A 109 -13.49 -13.03 -5.77
CA SER A 109 -14.69 -13.75 -6.17
C SER A 109 -14.90 -13.73 -7.67
N SER A 110 -15.42 -14.83 -8.20
CA SER A 110 -15.93 -14.90 -9.58
C SER A 110 -17.10 -13.93 -9.85
N LYS A 111 -17.67 -13.32 -8.80
CA LYS A 111 -18.70 -12.27 -8.89
C LYS A 111 -18.14 -10.85 -8.90
N ASP A 112 -16.87 -10.66 -8.59
CA ASP A 112 -16.24 -9.34 -8.59
C ASP A 112 -16.06 -8.81 -10.02
N PRO A 113 -15.80 -7.50 -10.20
CA PRO A 113 -15.58 -6.91 -11.52
C PRO A 113 -14.45 -7.59 -12.31
N GLN A 114 -13.43 -8.08 -11.60
CA GLN A 114 -12.30 -8.80 -12.17
C GLN A 114 -12.61 -10.29 -12.46
N ARG A 115 -13.83 -10.74 -12.16
CA ARG A 115 -14.36 -12.09 -12.46
C ARG A 115 -13.49 -13.22 -11.93
N GLY A 116 -12.89 -13.02 -10.75
CA GLY A 116 -12.05 -14.01 -10.09
C GLY A 116 -10.60 -14.02 -10.57
N ASP A 117 -10.13 -12.96 -11.22
CA ASP A 117 -8.72 -12.71 -11.51
C ASP A 117 -8.24 -11.52 -10.66
N CYS A 118 -7.67 -11.79 -9.49
CA CYS A 118 -7.31 -10.78 -8.51
C CYS A 118 -5.81 -10.76 -8.24
N LEU A 119 -5.26 -9.58 -8.00
CA LEU A 119 -3.87 -9.38 -7.61
C LEU A 119 -3.81 -8.82 -6.19
N PHE A 120 -2.95 -9.39 -5.36
CA PHE A 120 -2.70 -8.94 -4.00
C PHE A 120 -1.21 -8.70 -3.78
N ASP A 121 -0.86 -7.61 -3.10
CA ASP A 121 0.50 -7.36 -2.67
C ASP A 121 0.72 -8.03 -1.30
N VAL A 122 1.65 -8.99 -1.25
CA VAL A 122 1.99 -9.74 -0.03
C VAL A 122 3.45 -9.51 0.34
N ALA A 123 3.75 -9.50 1.63
CA ALA A 123 5.12 -9.47 2.11
C ALA A 123 5.82 -10.80 1.81
N PRO A 124 7.02 -10.81 1.20
CA PRO A 124 7.77 -12.02 0.94
C PRO A 124 8.22 -12.67 2.25
N GLY A 125 8.21 -13.99 2.30
CA GLY A 125 8.61 -14.75 3.49
C GLY A 125 7.56 -14.80 4.59
N VAL A 126 6.38 -14.19 4.41
CA VAL A 126 5.27 -14.26 5.36
C VAL A 126 4.27 -15.34 4.93
N SER A 127 3.95 -16.27 5.83
CA SER A 127 2.97 -17.34 5.55
C SER A 127 1.60 -16.73 5.22
N GLN A 128 1.06 -17.14 4.07
CA GLN A 128 -0.27 -16.80 3.59
C GLN A 128 -1.17 -18.01 3.76
N ILE A 129 -2.36 -17.76 4.31
CA ILE A 129 -3.41 -18.77 4.42
C ILE A 129 -4.55 -18.32 3.50
N VAL A 130 -4.94 -19.21 2.58
CA VAL A 130 -6.03 -18.97 1.64
C VAL A 130 -7.10 -20.05 1.76
N HIS A 131 -8.34 -19.64 1.57
CA HIS A 131 -9.52 -20.48 1.72
C HIS A 131 -10.39 -20.41 0.47
N ALA A 132 -10.59 -21.54 -0.20
CA ALA A 132 -11.57 -21.67 -1.27
C ALA A 132 -12.98 -21.81 -0.67
N ILE A 133 -13.85 -20.86 -1.01
CA ILE A 133 -15.22 -20.77 -0.51
C ILE A 133 -16.18 -20.96 -1.68
N PRO A 134 -16.99 -22.04 -1.70
CA PRO A 134 -18.02 -22.21 -2.72
C PRO A 134 -19.12 -21.16 -2.51
N ILE A 135 -19.56 -20.52 -3.59
CA ILE A 135 -20.62 -19.51 -3.54
C ILE A 135 -22.03 -20.09 -3.60
N ALA A 136 -22.14 -21.39 -3.93
CA ALA A 136 -23.37 -22.16 -3.95
C ALA A 136 -23.04 -23.65 -3.77
N SER A 137 -23.98 -24.41 -3.21
CA SER A 137 -23.78 -25.83 -2.88
C SER A 137 -23.62 -26.75 -4.10
N ASP A 138 -24.15 -26.34 -5.25
CA ASP A 138 -23.99 -27.01 -6.55
C ASP A 138 -22.68 -26.64 -7.26
N GLN A 139 -21.85 -25.80 -6.63
CA GLN A 139 -20.59 -25.31 -7.18
C GLN A 139 -19.44 -25.51 -6.18
N PRO A 140 -19.19 -26.77 -5.73
CA PRO A 140 -18.16 -27.03 -4.73
C PRO A 140 -16.76 -26.76 -5.28
N PHE A 141 -15.85 -26.47 -4.35
CA PHE A 141 -14.42 -26.46 -4.64
C PHE A 141 -13.98 -27.86 -5.06
N ALA A 142 -13.33 -27.97 -6.21
CA ALA A 142 -12.83 -29.23 -6.72
C ALA A 142 -11.39 -29.46 -6.27
N MET A 143 -10.50 -28.51 -6.59
CA MET A 143 -9.07 -28.61 -6.30
C MET A 143 -8.36 -27.29 -6.62
N TRP A 144 -7.13 -27.17 -6.11
CA TRP A 144 -6.16 -26.20 -6.62
C TRP A 144 -5.47 -26.80 -7.85
N THR A 145 -5.24 -25.99 -8.88
CA THR A 145 -4.49 -26.43 -10.07
C THR A 145 -3.10 -25.81 -10.15
N SER A 146 -2.75 -24.93 -9.22
CA SER A 146 -1.40 -24.38 -9.08
C SER A 146 -0.48 -25.37 -8.35
N MET A 147 0.82 -25.32 -8.66
CA MET A 147 1.82 -26.15 -7.97
C MET A 147 1.92 -25.82 -6.47
N THR A 148 1.71 -24.56 -6.10
CA THR A 148 1.80 -24.08 -4.71
C THR A 148 0.76 -24.70 -3.78
N CYS A 149 -0.45 -24.98 -4.30
CA CYS A 149 -1.58 -25.43 -3.49
C CYS A 149 -2.15 -26.79 -3.92
N GLY A 150 -1.63 -27.41 -4.99
CA GLY A 150 -2.22 -28.57 -5.67
C GLY A 150 -2.49 -29.78 -4.77
N ASP A 151 -1.65 -30.02 -3.77
CA ASP A 151 -1.77 -31.16 -2.84
C ASP A 151 -2.55 -30.80 -1.56
N GLN A 152 -3.04 -29.57 -1.45
CA GLN A 152 -3.79 -29.10 -0.28
C GLN A 152 -5.31 -29.16 -0.49
N GLY A 153 -6.05 -29.18 0.61
CA GLY A 153 -7.51 -29.12 0.58
C GLY A 153 -8.03 -27.72 0.25
N ALA A 154 -9.31 -27.43 0.56
CA ALA A 154 -9.89 -26.10 0.34
C ALA A 154 -9.15 -24.97 1.08
N ARG A 155 -8.41 -25.30 2.15
CA ARG A 155 -7.45 -24.41 2.80
C ARG A 155 -6.05 -24.71 2.25
N CYS A 156 -5.38 -23.70 1.71
CA CYS A 156 -3.98 -23.78 1.29
C CYS A 156 -3.14 -22.81 2.13
N GLU A 157 -2.03 -23.30 2.66
CA GLU A 157 -1.04 -22.49 3.37
C GLU A 157 0.30 -22.53 2.63
N PHE A 158 0.89 -21.37 2.35
CA PHE A 158 2.16 -21.26 1.64
C PHE A 158 2.88 -19.97 1.98
N THR A 159 4.20 -19.90 1.75
CA THR A 159 5.01 -18.70 1.99
C THR A 159 5.58 -18.18 0.68
N PRO A 160 4.99 -17.14 0.07
CA PRO A 160 5.50 -16.58 -1.18
C PRO A 160 6.82 -15.86 -0.92
N VAL A 161 7.84 -16.13 -1.74
CA VAL A 161 9.14 -15.44 -1.72
C VAL A 161 9.41 -14.71 -3.05
N ALA A 162 8.53 -14.91 -4.03
CA ALA A 162 8.50 -14.30 -5.35
C ALA A 162 7.03 -14.27 -5.83
N ASP A 163 6.78 -13.61 -6.96
CA ASP A 163 5.46 -13.57 -7.57
C ASP A 163 4.89 -14.99 -7.73
N THR A 164 3.68 -15.19 -7.21
CA THR A 164 3.08 -16.52 -7.06
C THR A 164 1.66 -16.50 -7.60
N THR A 165 1.34 -17.43 -8.49
CA THR A 165 -0.03 -17.64 -8.98
C THR A 165 -0.65 -18.86 -8.31
N ILE A 166 -1.86 -18.67 -7.76
CA ILE A 166 -2.70 -19.76 -7.29
C ILE A 166 -3.99 -19.81 -8.10
N VAL A 167 -4.43 -21.03 -8.41
CA VAL A 167 -5.62 -21.24 -9.25
C VAL A 167 -6.59 -22.17 -8.53
N ALA A 168 -7.75 -21.63 -8.17
CA ALA A 168 -8.83 -22.37 -7.52
C ALA A 168 -9.84 -22.82 -8.57
N ARG A 169 -10.12 -24.13 -8.63
CA ARG A 169 -11.13 -24.68 -9.52
C ARG A 169 -12.40 -25.06 -8.75
N PHE A 170 -13.52 -24.54 -9.22
CA PHE A 170 -14.87 -24.88 -8.76
C PHE A 170 -15.62 -25.55 -9.90
N VAL A 171 -16.27 -26.69 -9.62
CA VAL A 171 -17.00 -27.46 -10.62
C VAL A 171 -18.49 -27.28 -10.42
N HIS A 172 -19.27 -27.30 -11.50
CA HIS A 172 -20.72 -27.39 -11.37
C HIS A 172 -21.10 -28.85 -11.12
N SER A 173 -21.50 -29.15 -9.88
CA SER A 173 -22.13 -30.40 -9.50
C SER A 173 -23.60 -30.36 -9.92
N GLY A 174 -23.85 -30.40 -11.22
CA GLY A 174 -25.15 -30.81 -11.71
C GLY A 174 -25.38 -32.25 -11.25
N ILE A 175 -26.46 -32.50 -10.52
CA ILE A 175 -26.95 -33.86 -10.32
C ILE A 175 -27.27 -34.39 -11.72
N HIS A 176 -26.31 -35.07 -12.34
CA HIS A 176 -26.60 -36.02 -13.40
C HIS A 176 -27.34 -37.16 -12.72
N SER A 177 -28.66 -37.03 -12.62
CA SER A 177 -29.55 -38.17 -12.49
C SER A 177 -29.37 -39.00 -13.76
N ASP A 178 -28.36 -39.89 -13.75
CA ASP A 178 -28.24 -40.98 -14.70
C ASP A 178 -29.45 -41.90 -14.47
N GLY A 179 -30.54 -41.55 -15.17
CA GLY A 179 -31.78 -42.31 -15.21
C GLY A 179 -31.56 -43.56 -16.04
N ARG A 180 -31.37 -44.68 -15.32
CA ARG A 180 -31.53 -46.03 -15.84
C ARG A 180 -33.00 -46.31 -16.19
#